data_AF-A0A557Y0N2-F1
#
_entry.id   AF-A0A557Y0N2-F1
#
_cell.length_a   1.000
_cell.length_b   1.000
_cell.length_c   1.000
_cell.angle_alpha   90.00
_cell.angle_beta   90.00
_cell.angle_gamma   90.00
#
_symmetry.space_group_name_H-M   'P 1'
#
loop_
_entity.id
_entity.type
_entity.pdbx_description
1 polymer ?
#
loop_
_entity_poly.entity_id
_entity_poly.type
_entity_poly.pdbx_seq_one_letter_code
_entity_poly.pdbx_strand_id
1 'polypeptide(L)'
;MPLRCAAGCSVRDGEGTGVNQDPPERAAEEPHGSGAEQRGGRHELPAHRPRPEIGVVHRSGWSGFLRGDRSSPAFGTLAIVLCLLLGIAIVTQVRQTKTGDSLDTARPADLLVLLDSLRQREATLNTEVSELQNTLNSLQASGNTDQAAIQSAQARLAALSILAGAVGATGPGVTVTIEDPGPGVSPEAMLDVINELRAAGAEAIEVNDARQSVRVGVDTWVAGVPGSLTVDNKTLSPPYSVLAIGDPPTLAAAMNIPGGAEDSIKRVGARMSVQQADRVEVATLRQPKPHQYAQPVK
;
A
#
# COMPACT_ATOMS: atom_id res chain seq x y z
N MET A 1 2.70 20.58 5.71
CA MET A 1 3.79 21.59 5.79
C MET A 1 4.64 21.38 4.53
N PRO A 2 5.00 22.41 3.74
CA PRO A 2 5.53 22.18 2.40
C PRO A 2 6.89 21.49 2.43
N LEU A 3 7.06 20.51 1.54
CA LEU A 3 8.34 19.88 1.20
C LEU A 3 9.44 20.93 0.98
N ARG A 4 10.63 20.62 1.48
CA ARG A 4 11.87 21.34 1.17
C ARG A 4 12.83 20.39 0.46
N CYS A 5 13.72 20.92 -0.38
CA CYS A 5 14.84 20.12 -0.87
C CYS A 5 15.72 19.67 0.31
N ALA A 6 16.20 18.43 0.26
CA ALA A 6 17.27 17.97 1.14
C ALA A 6 18.53 18.83 0.94
N ALA A 7 19.36 18.96 1.97
CA ALA A 7 20.40 19.99 2.01
C ALA A 7 21.46 19.78 0.90
N GLY A 8 21.68 20.82 0.08
CA GLY A 8 22.59 20.78 -1.06
C GLY A 8 22.51 22.03 -1.96
N CYS A 9 21.32 22.64 -2.07
CA CYS A 9 21.17 23.97 -2.63
C CYS A 9 21.50 25.05 -1.60
N SER A 10 22.68 25.68 -1.73
CA SER A 10 23.08 26.85 -0.94
C SER A 10 22.26 28.08 -1.34
N VAL A 11 21.25 28.43 -0.54
CA VAL A 11 20.74 29.80 -0.43
C VAL A 11 20.99 30.27 1.00
N ARG A 12 21.61 31.45 1.15
CA ARG A 12 21.87 32.06 2.45
C ARG A 12 20.60 32.74 2.94
N ASP A 13 20.00 32.22 4.01
CA ASP A 13 18.96 32.96 4.74
C ASP A 13 19.59 33.98 5.69
N GLY A 14 19.03 35.19 5.69
CA GLY A 14 19.50 36.32 6.50
C GLY A 14 18.83 36.41 7.88
N GLU A 15 19.52 37.09 8.79
CA GLU A 15 19.09 37.38 10.17
C GLU A 15 17.76 38.15 10.29
N GLY A 16 17.04 37.93 11.40
CA GLY A 16 15.93 38.81 11.80
C GLY A 16 15.03 38.30 12.93
N THR A 17 15.43 38.54 14.19
CA THR A 17 14.60 38.83 15.40
C THR A 17 13.20 38.16 15.56
N GLY A 18 12.81 37.50 16.65
CA GLY A 18 13.35 37.51 18.02
C GLY A 18 12.42 38.22 19.01
N VAL A 19 11.47 37.49 19.64
CA VAL A 19 10.75 37.90 20.86
C VAL A 19 10.56 36.65 21.75
N ASN A 20 10.81 36.81 23.04
CA ASN A 20 10.63 35.79 24.09
C ASN A 20 9.52 36.24 25.06
N GLN A 21 8.76 35.30 25.65
CA GLN A 21 7.99 35.55 26.88
C GLN A 21 7.57 34.25 27.59
N ASP A 22 7.72 34.26 28.91
CA ASP A 22 7.68 33.11 29.85
C ASP A 22 6.27 32.79 30.42
N PRO A 23 6.08 31.62 31.09
CA PRO A 23 4.81 31.16 31.68
C PRO A 23 4.57 31.65 33.12
N PRO A 24 3.36 31.45 33.70
CA PRO A 24 3.18 30.47 34.82
C PRO A 24 1.72 29.86 34.87
N GLU A 25 1.21 29.07 35.83
CA GLU A 25 1.76 28.46 37.08
C GLU A 25 1.24 27.00 37.36
N ARG A 26 0.40 26.75 38.39
CA ARG A 26 -0.10 25.44 38.88
C ARG A 26 -1.44 25.57 39.69
N ALA A 27 -1.96 24.41 40.15
CA ALA A 27 -2.94 24.17 41.24
C ALA A 27 -4.45 24.29 40.87
N ALA A 28 -5.43 23.55 41.45
CA ALA A 28 -5.45 22.52 42.52
C ALA A 28 -6.66 21.52 42.40
N GLU A 29 -6.52 20.36 43.06
CA GLU A 29 -7.47 19.49 43.84
C GLU A 29 -9.00 19.82 43.85
N GLU A 30 -9.92 18.91 43.46
CA GLU A 30 -10.62 17.80 44.22
C GLU A 30 -11.99 18.22 44.87
N PRO A 31 -12.91 17.32 45.34
CA PRO A 31 -13.35 15.98 44.87
C PRO A 31 -14.91 15.73 45.01
N HIS A 32 -15.33 14.44 45.12
CA HIS A 32 -16.68 13.88 45.41
C HIS A 32 -17.71 13.80 44.25
N GLY A 33 -18.58 12.78 44.14
CA GLY A 33 -18.81 11.52 44.88
C GLY A 33 -19.89 10.66 44.16
N SER A 34 -19.86 9.32 44.14
CA SER A 34 -20.50 8.39 45.11
C SER A 34 -21.57 7.49 44.45
N GLY A 35 -21.72 6.22 44.87
CA GLY A 35 -22.69 5.24 44.36
C GLY A 35 -22.09 4.25 43.34
N ALA A 36 -21.70 2.99 43.61
CA ALA A 36 -22.04 1.99 44.64
C ALA A 36 -23.31 1.15 44.39
N GLU A 37 -23.18 0.04 43.64
CA GLU A 37 -23.92 -1.23 43.77
C GLU A 37 -23.17 -2.30 42.93
N GLN A 38 -22.45 -3.28 43.50
CA GLN A 38 -22.94 -4.55 44.06
C GLN A 38 -23.85 -5.41 43.16
N ARG A 39 -23.25 -6.47 42.57
CA ARG A 39 -23.65 -7.90 42.57
C ARG A 39 -22.81 -8.61 41.48
N GLY A 40 -22.14 -9.75 41.70
CA GLY A 40 -22.35 -10.75 42.74
C GLY A 40 -23.16 -11.92 42.18
N GLY A 41 -22.54 -12.77 41.35
CA GLY A 41 -23.24 -13.80 40.57
C GLY A 41 -22.37 -15.03 40.23
N ARG A 42 -21.76 -15.64 41.24
CA ARG A 42 -21.16 -16.99 41.11
C ARG A 42 -22.30 -18.02 41.16
N HIS A 43 -22.50 -18.78 40.09
CA HIS A 43 -23.35 -19.97 40.10
C HIS A 43 -22.56 -21.19 39.63
N GLU A 44 -21.88 -21.83 40.57
CA GLU A 44 -21.65 -23.27 40.49
C GLU A 44 -22.88 -23.99 41.03
N LEU A 45 -23.32 -25.04 40.33
CA LEU A 45 -24.40 -25.94 40.73
C LEU A 45 -24.01 -27.39 40.38
N PRO A 46 -24.56 -28.41 41.07
CA PRO A 46 -23.71 -29.47 41.61
C PRO A 46 -23.53 -30.70 40.70
N ALA A 47 -22.54 -31.52 41.09
CA ALA A 47 -22.38 -32.88 40.58
C ALA A 47 -23.57 -33.80 40.95
N HIS A 48 -23.66 -34.91 40.21
CA HIS A 48 -24.68 -35.97 40.27
C HIS A 48 -26.09 -35.65 39.72
N ARG A 49 -26.27 -36.03 38.45
CA ARG A 49 -27.50 -36.72 37.98
C ARG A 49 -27.11 -38.11 37.45
N PRO A 50 -27.92 -39.16 37.66
CA PRO A 50 -27.68 -40.46 37.05
C PRO A 50 -27.85 -40.40 35.52
N ARG A 51 -27.10 -41.24 34.80
CA ARG A 51 -27.17 -41.35 33.33
C ARG A 51 -28.55 -41.90 32.90
N PRO A 52 -29.18 -41.38 31.85
CA PRO A 52 -30.29 -42.08 31.19
C PRO A 52 -29.75 -43.33 30.47
N GLU A 53 -30.54 -44.40 30.46
CA GLU A 53 -30.18 -45.64 29.77
C GLU A 53 -30.13 -45.45 28.25
N ILE A 54 -29.11 -46.03 27.61
CA ILE A 54 -29.00 -46.05 26.16
C ILE A 54 -29.89 -47.20 25.66
N GLY A 55 -31.07 -46.86 25.14
CA GLY A 55 -31.97 -47.81 24.49
C GLY A 55 -31.29 -48.52 23.30
N VAL A 56 -31.67 -49.78 23.08
CA VAL A 56 -31.06 -50.65 22.06
C VAL A 56 -31.23 -50.06 20.66
N VAL A 57 -30.12 -49.90 19.93
CA VAL A 57 -30.13 -49.37 18.57
C VAL A 57 -30.74 -50.39 17.61
N HIS A 58 -32.00 -50.19 17.22
CA HIS A 58 -32.61 -50.96 16.14
C HIS A 58 -31.91 -50.63 14.81
N ARG A 59 -31.16 -51.62 14.27
CA ARG A 59 -30.51 -51.53 12.97
C ARG A 59 -31.54 -51.64 11.85
N SER A 60 -32.17 -50.53 11.48
CA SER A 60 -33.08 -50.44 10.33
C SER A 60 -32.29 -50.68 9.03
N GLY A 61 -32.43 -51.89 8.47
CA GLY A 61 -31.72 -52.26 7.25
C GLY A 61 -32.20 -51.45 6.05
N TRP A 62 -31.27 -50.72 5.41
CA TRP A 62 -31.47 -50.07 4.11
C TRP A 62 -31.43 -51.10 2.96
N SER A 63 -32.26 -52.15 3.05
CA SER A 63 -32.32 -53.26 2.10
C SER A 63 -33.75 -53.45 1.59
N GLY A 64 -34.36 -52.38 1.07
CA GLY A 64 -35.76 -52.37 0.64
C GLY A 64 -36.10 -51.56 -0.60
N PHE A 65 -35.17 -50.81 -1.20
CA PHE A 65 -35.48 -49.87 -2.29
C PHE A 65 -35.24 -50.40 -3.72
N LEU A 66 -34.95 -51.70 -3.88
CA LEU A 66 -34.69 -52.33 -5.19
C LEU A 66 -35.42 -53.68 -5.31
N ARG A 67 -36.73 -53.63 -5.56
CA ARG A 67 -37.55 -54.64 -6.27
C ARG A 67 -39.00 -54.14 -6.39
N GLY A 68 -39.49 -53.94 -7.61
CA GLY A 68 -40.84 -53.42 -7.85
C GLY A 68 -41.07 -52.97 -9.28
N ASP A 69 -40.82 -53.87 -10.24
CA ASP A 69 -40.95 -53.59 -11.67
C ASP A 69 -42.39 -53.23 -12.09
N ARG A 70 -42.54 -52.04 -12.69
CA ARG A 70 -43.56 -51.74 -13.71
C ARG A 70 -42.91 -50.96 -14.85
N SER A 71 -42.11 -51.69 -15.62
CA SER A 71 -41.48 -51.31 -16.88
C SER A 71 -42.50 -50.83 -17.92
N SER A 72 -42.84 -49.55 -17.86
CA SER A 72 -43.02 -48.80 -19.09
C SER A 72 -41.62 -48.42 -19.60
N PRO A 73 -41.13 -49.00 -20.71
CA PRO A 73 -39.79 -48.68 -21.23
C PRO A 73 -39.65 -47.18 -21.54
N ALA A 74 -40.78 -46.51 -21.82
CA ALA A 74 -40.90 -45.06 -21.95
C ALA A 74 -40.39 -44.28 -20.72
N PHE A 75 -40.55 -44.76 -19.48
CA PHE A 75 -40.10 -44.02 -18.30
C PHE A 75 -38.57 -44.13 -18.11
N GLY A 76 -38.01 -45.30 -18.42
CA GLY A 76 -36.55 -45.49 -18.43
C GLY A 76 -35.86 -44.69 -19.53
N THR A 77 -36.42 -44.69 -20.75
CA THR A 77 -35.87 -43.87 -21.84
C THR A 77 -36.04 -42.37 -21.58
N LEU A 78 -37.17 -41.93 -21.02
CA LEU A 78 -37.38 -40.53 -20.60
C LEU A 78 -36.35 -40.10 -19.55
N ALA A 79 -36.09 -40.93 -18.53
CA ALA A 79 -35.10 -40.62 -17.50
C ALA A 79 -33.67 -40.53 -18.07
N ILE A 80 -33.29 -41.43 -18.98
CA ILE A 80 -31.99 -41.39 -19.66
C ILE A 80 -31.88 -40.12 -20.52
N VAL A 81 -32.89 -39.80 -21.34
CA VAL A 81 -32.93 -38.59 -22.17
C VAL A 81 -32.87 -37.33 -21.31
N LEU A 82 -33.61 -37.28 -20.20
CA LEU A 82 -33.60 -36.17 -19.26
C LEU A 82 -32.22 -35.97 -18.63
N CYS A 83 -31.55 -37.04 -18.17
CA CYS A 83 -30.18 -36.96 -17.66
C CYS A 83 -29.17 -36.51 -18.73
N LEU A 84 -29.35 -36.95 -19.98
CA LEU A 84 -28.48 -36.55 -21.10
C LEU A 84 -28.67 -35.06 -21.44
N LEU A 85 -29.92 -34.58 -21.48
CA LEU A 85 -30.25 -33.17 -21.67
C LEU A 85 -29.75 -32.31 -20.48
N LEU A 86 -29.89 -32.78 -19.24
CA LEU A 86 -29.34 -32.08 -18.06
C LEU A 86 -27.81 -32.03 -18.12
N GLY A 87 -27.15 -33.13 -18.49
CA GLY A 87 -25.70 -33.18 -18.64
C GLY A 87 -25.20 -32.21 -19.72
N ILE A 88 -25.87 -32.16 -20.87
CA ILE A 88 -25.59 -31.19 -21.93
C ILE A 88 -25.83 -29.76 -21.43
N ALA A 89 -26.95 -29.50 -20.74
CA ALA A 89 -27.28 -28.18 -20.20
C ALA A 89 -26.29 -27.71 -19.14
N ILE A 90 -25.79 -28.60 -18.28
CA ILE A 90 -24.76 -28.30 -17.29
C ILE A 90 -23.41 -28.05 -18.00
N VAL A 91 -23.07 -28.83 -19.03
CA VAL A 91 -21.83 -28.58 -19.80
C VAL A 91 -21.90 -27.27 -20.58
N THR A 92 -23.04 -26.90 -21.17
CA THR A 92 -23.21 -25.61 -21.84
C THR A 92 -23.25 -24.45 -20.85
N GLN A 93 -23.95 -24.58 -19.71
CA GLN A 93 -23.91 -23.59 -18.64
C GLN A 93 -22.49 -23.43 -18.08
N VAL A 94 -21.77 -24.50 -17.74
CA VAL A 94 -20.39 -24.39 -17.23
C VAL A 94 -19.44 -23.80 -18.28
N ARG A 95 -19.62 -24.10 -19.57
CA ARG A 95 -18.87 -23.42 -20.65
C ARG A 95 -19.24 -21.95 -20.73
N GLN A 96 -20.51 -21.58 -20.70
CA GLN A 96 -20.96 -20.17 -20.77
C GLN A 96 -20.61 -19.37 -19.52
N THR A 97 -20.68 -19.95 -18.32
CA THR A 97 -20.19 -19.35 -17.06
C THR A 97 -18.68 -19.13 -17.10
N LYS A 98 -17.92 -20.00 -17.79
CA LYS A 98 -16.50 -19.75 -18.12
C LYS A 98 -16.28 -18.81 -19.32
N THR A 99 -17.32 -18.47 -20.07
CA THR A 99 -17.29 -17.48 -21.16
C THR A 99 -17.86 -16.13 -20.71
N GLY A 100 -18.21 -15.99 -19.43
CA GLY A 100 -18.60 -14.72 -18.80
C GLY A 100 -17.43 -13.74 -18.60
N ASP A 101 -16.19 -14.16 -18.90
CA ASP A 101 -15.00 -13.31 -18.89
C ASP A 101 -14.60 -12.97 -20.34
N SER A 102 -15.52 -12.35 -21.09
CA SER A 102 -15.23 -11.78 -22.42
C SER A 102 -14.44 -10.46 -22.31
N LEU A 103 -13.44 -10.43 -21.44
CA LEU A 103 -12.62 -9.27 -21.07
C LEU A 103 -11.12 -9.53 -21.34
N ASP A 104 -10.77 -10.75 -21.75
CA ASP A 104 -9.39 -11.25 -21.85
C ASP A 104 -8.61 -10.77 -23.10
N THR A 105 -9.26 -10.03 -24.01
CA THR A 105 -8.62 -9.44 -25.21
C THR A 105 -8.73 -7.92 -25.32
N ALA A 106 -9.46 -7.25 -24.42
CA ALA A 106 -9.57 -5.78 -24.39
C ALA A 106 -8.68 -5.14 -23.30
N ARG A 107 -8.57 -5.77 -22.12
CA ARG A 107 -7.78 -5.29 -20.98
C ARG A 107 -6.29 -5.00 -21.29
N PRO A 108 -5.57 -5.79 -22.13
CA PRO A 108 -4.14 -5.54 -22.36
C PRO A 108 -3.86 -4.18 -23.01
N ALA A 109 -4.75 -3.70 -23.89
CA ALA A 109 -4.57 -2.42 -24.57
C ALA A 109 -4.81 -1.23 -23.64
N ASP A 110 -5.87 -1.25 -22.83
CA ASP A 110 -6.18 -0.14 -21.92
C ASP A 110 -5.18 -0.02 -20.76
N LEU A 111 -4.65 -1.14 -20.24
CA LEU A 111 -3.56 -1.10 -19.26
C LEU A 111 -2.26 -0.55 -19.87
N LEU A 112 -1.98 -0.85 -21.14
CA LEU A 112 -0.85 -0.26 -21.86
C LEU A 112 -1.04 1.25 -22.05
N VAL A 113 -2.23 1.71 -22.48
CA VAL A 113 -2.53 3.14 -22.65
C VAL A 113 -2.44 3.89 -21.32
N LEU A 114 -2.95 3.33 -20.21
CA LEU A 114 -2.86 3.98 -18.90
C LEU A 114 -1.41 4.07 -18.41
N LEU A 115 -0.64 2.97 -18.52
CA LEU A 115 0.79 2.95 -18.15
C LEU A 115 1.63 3.90 -19.03
N ASP A 116 1.33 3.97 -20.33
CA ASP A 116 1.99 4.89 -21.25
C ASP A 116 1.64 6.35 -20.89
N SER A 117 0.38 6.65 -20.58
CA SER A 117 -0.02 7.99 -20.14
C SER A 117 0.66 8.45 -18.83
N LEU A 118 0.91 7.54 -17.89
CA LEU A 118 1.64 7.82 -16.66
C LEU A 118 3.13 8.03 -16.91
N ARG A 119 3.75 7.17 -17.72
CA ARG A 119 5.16 7.31 -18.15
C ARG A 119 5.39 8.57 -18.99
N GLN A 120 4.43 8.95 -19.83
CA GLN A 120 4.49 10.17 -20.64
C GLN A 120 4.38 11.42 -19.75
N ARG A 121 3.50 11.42 -18.74
CA ARG A 121 3.46 12.50 -17.73
C ARG A 121 4.77 12.61 -16.97
N GLU A 122 5.37 11.49 -16.57
CA GLU A 122 6.69 11.46 -15.93
C GLU A 122 7.81 12.00 -16.84
N ALA A 123 7.79 11.64 -18.12
CA ALA A 123 8.73 12.14 -19.12
C ALA A 123 8.61 13.66 -19.31
N THR A 124 7.38 14.18 -19.41
CA THR A 124 7.11 15.63 -19.46
C THR A 124 7.64 16.32 -18.20
N LEU A 125 7.35 15.79 -17.00
CA LEU A 125 7.83 16.33 -15.73
C LEU A 125 9.36 16.40 -15.64
N ASN A 126 10.05 15.30 -15.95
CA ASN A 126 11.52 15.26 -15.96
C ASN A 126 12.13 16.27 -16.93
N THR A 127 11.46 16.57 -18.04
CA THR A 127 12.01 17.48 -19.04
C THR A 127 11.67 18.94 -18.76
N GLU A 128 10.49 19.24 -18.23
CA GLU A 128 10.15 20.56 -17.71
C GLU A 128 11.13 20.98 -16.60
N VAL A 129 11.58 20.04 -15.76
CA VAL A 129 12.68 20.23 -14.81
C VAL A 129 13.98 20.65 -15.50
N SER A 130 14.38 19.97 -16.57
CA SER A 130 15.59 20.31 -17.34
C SER A 130 15.48 21.68 -18.02
N GLU A 131 14.33 22.00 -18.62
CA GLU A 131 14.09 23.27 -19.29
C GLU A 131 14.02 24.45 -18.30
N LEU A 132 13.41 24.27 -17.13
CA LEU A 132 13.42 25.26 -16.06
C LEU A 132 14.83 25.48 -15.49
N GLN A 133 15.65 24.43 -15.34
CA GLN A 133 17.06 24.58 -14.97
C GLN A 133 17.83 25.42 -15.99
N ASN A 134 17.70 25.11 -17.28
CA ASN A 134 18.33 25.87 -18.35
C ASN A 134 17.83 27.32 -18.43
N THR A 135 16.53 27.53 -18.23
CA THR A 135 15.91 28.87 -18.22
C THR A 135 16.42 29.70 -17.04
N LEU A 136 16.53 29.12 -15.85
CA LEU A 136 17.09 29.81 -14.67
C LEU A 136 18.57 30.14 -14.84
N ASN A 137 19.37 29.21 -15.36
CA ASN A 137 20.78 29.47 -15.68
C ASN A 137 20.91 30.63 -16.69
N SER A 138 20.03 30.68 -17.71
CA SER A 138 19.98 31.76 -18.69
C SER A 138 19.54 33.11 -18.08
N LEU A 139 18.51 33.12 -17.23
CA LEU A 139 18.03 34.33 -16.53
C LEU A 139 19.08 34.89 -15.56
N GLN A 140 19.79 34.02 -14.84
CA GLN A 140 20.90 34.40 -13.97
C GLN A 140 22.09 34.94 -14.77
N ALA A 141 22.46 34.30 -15.88
CA ALA A 141 23.55 34.73 -16.75
C ALA A 141 23.26 36.04 -17.52
N SER A 142 21.98 36.30 -17.84
CA SER A 142 21.54 37.53 -18.52
C SER A 142 21.32 38.73 -17.58
N GLY A 143 21.47 38.54 -16.26
CA GLY A 143 21.33 39.61 -15.28
C GLY A 143 19.90 40.17 -15.16
N ASN A 144 18.88 39.37 -15.52
CA ASN A 144 17.50 39.81 -15.49
C ASN A 144 17.06 40.07 -14.04
N THR A 145 16.52 41.27 -13.77
CA THR A 145 16.29 41.78 -12.41
C THR A 145 14.90 41.47 -11.84
N ASP A 146 14.02 40.83 -12.61
CA ASP A 146 12.67 40.45 -12.17
C ASP A 146 12.71 39.26 -11.20
N GLN A 147 13.06 39.56 -9.95
CA GLN A 147 13.23 38.56 -8.88
C GLN A 147 11.96 37.74 -8.62
N ALA A 148 10.77 38.32 -8.81
CA ALA A 148 9.52 37.59 -8.61
C ALA A 148 9.35 36.47 -9.65
N ALA A 149 9.66 36.74 -10.91
CA ALA A 149 9.66 35.73 -11.97
C ALA A 149 10.70 34.63 -11.72
N ILE A 150 11.91 35.00 -11.29
CA ILE A 150 13.00 34.05 -10.96
C ILE A 150 12.61 33.15 -9.77
N GLN A 151 12.09 33.72 -8.68
CA GLN A 151 11.64 32.95 -7.51
C GLN A 151 10.48 32.00 -7.85
N SER A 152 9.52 32.45 -8.67
CA SER A 152 8.42 31.60 -9.14
C SER A 152 8.91 30.42 -9.99
N ALA A 153 9.86 30.66 -10.90
CA ALA A 153 10.48 29.61 -11.71
C ALA A 153 11.31 28.63 -10.85
N GLN A 154 12.05 29.12 -9.83
CA GLN A 154 12.77 28.29 -8.87
C GLN A 154 11.83 27.42 -8.03
N ALA A 155 10.72 27.98 -7.53
CA ALA A 155 9.72 27.25 -6.77
C ALA A 155 9.06 26.14 -7.61
N ARG A 156 8.68 26.45 -8.85
CA ARG A 156 8.13 25.45 -9.80
C ARG A 156 9.16 24.37 -10.12
N LEU A 157 10.40 24.73 -10.41
CA LEU A 157 11.48 23.77 -10.64
C LEU A 157 11.67 22.83 -9.44
N ALA A 158 11.75 23.37 -8.22
CA ALA A 158 11.93 22.57 -7.00
C ALA A 158 10.77 21.58 -6.81
N ALA A 159 9.52 22.04 -6.96
CA ALA A 159 8.33 21.19 -6.84
C ALA A 159 8.33 20.03 -7.86
N LEU A 160 8.60 20.33 -9.14
CA LEU A 160 8.64 19.31 -10.20
C LEU A 160 9.83 18.35 -10.03
N SER A 161 10.99 18.86 -9.57
CA SER A 161 12.18 18.04 -9.30
C SER A 161 11.96 17.05 -8.16
N ILE A 162 11.24 17.46 -7.10
CA ILE A 162 10.87 16.58 -5.98
C ILE A 162 9.86 15.53 -6.45
N LEU A 163 8.85 15.92 -7.24
CA LEU A 163 7.83 15.02 -7.78
C LEU A 163 8.42 13.97 -8.73
N ALA A 164 9.38 14.35 -9.57
CA ALA A 164 10.12 13.43 -10.43
C ALA A 164 11.10 12.52 -9.66
N GLY A 165 11.44 12.87 -8.42
CA GLY A 165 12.50 12.22 -7.64
C GLY A 165 13.92 12.56 -8.11
N ALA A 166 14.08 13.67 -8.86
CA ALA A 166 15.36 14.15 -9.38
C ALA A 166 16.20 14.89 -8.32
N VAL A 167 15.57 15.35 -7.23
CA VAL A 167 16.26 15.91 -6.04
C VAL A 167 15.77 15.25 -4.75
N GLY A 168 16.63 15.27 -3.74
CA GLY A 168 16.29 14.83 -2.39
C GLY A 168 15.27 15.75 -1.74
N ALA A 169 14.46 15.20 -0.84
CA ALA A 169 13.36 15.91 -0.18
C ALA A 169 13.46 15.81 1.35
N THR A 170 12.85 16.77 2.05
CA THR A 170 12.75 16.78 3.51
C THR A 170 11.43 17.39 3.93
N GLY A 171 10.79 16.78 4.91
CA GLY A 171 9.53 17.25 5.52
C GLY A 171 9.15 16.38 6.72
N PRO A 172 8.01 16.63 7.38
CA PRO A 172 7.46 15.70 8.36
C PRO A 172 7.12 14.37 7.69
N GLY A 173 7.12 13.27 8.44
CA GLY A 173 6.83 11.96 7.88
C GLY A 173 6.92 10.81 8.87
N VAL A 174 7.08 9.60 8.32
CA VAL A 174 7.31 8.38 9.07
C VAL A 174 8.53 7.61 8.56
N THR A 175 9.17 6.88 9.47
CA THR A 175 10.06 5.76 9.17
C THR A 175 9.33 4.47 9.55
N VAL A 176 9.16 3.56 8.60
CA VAL A 176 8.58 2.23 8.82
C VAL A 176 9.72 1.21 8.80
N THR A 177 10.04 0.63 9.96
CA THR A 177 11.09 -0.39 10.09
C THR A 177 10.47 -1.78 10.07
N ILE A 178 10.96 -2.67 9.20
CA ILE A 178 10.50 -4.06 9.04
C ILE A 178 11.66 -5.01 9.37
N GLU A 179 11.58 -5.64 10.54
CA GLU A 179 12.47 -6.73 10.96
C GLU A 179 11.92 -8.08 10.48
N ASP A 180 12.64 -8.76 9.59
CA ASP A 180 12.23 -10.05 9.03
C ASP A 180 13.33 -11.12 9.25
N PRO A 181 13.37 -11.76 10.45
CA PRO A 181 14.42 -12.72 10.82
C PRO A 181 14.20 -14.14 10.24
N GLY A 182 12.99 -14.43 9.76
CA GLY A 182 12.59 -15.73 9.20
C GLY A 182 12.44 -15.73 7.68
N PRO A 183 13.13 -14.82 6.96
CA PRO A 183 12.74 -14.17 5.71
C PRO A 183 11.38 -14.60 5.13
N GLY A 184 10.32 -13.91 5.55
CA GLY A 184 8.93 -14.16 5.12
C GLY A 184 8.28 -13.03 4.32
N VAL A 185 8.83 -11.82 4.32
CA VAL A 185 8.24 -10.64 3.63
C VAL A 185 8.37 -10.78 2.12
N SER A 186 7.24 -10.89 1.43
CA SER A 186 7.17 -11.09 -0.01
C SER A 186 7.19 -9.76 -0.80
N PRO A 187 7.42 -9.80 -2.13
CA PRO A 187 7.30 -8.62 -2.99
C PRO A 187 5.95 -7.90 -2.87
N GLU A 188 4.87 -8.67 -2.75
CA GLU A 188 3.50 -8.16 -2.58
C GLU A 188 3.35 -7.41 -1.26
N ALA A 189 3.81 -7.98 -0.14
CA ALA A 189 3.72 -7.33 1.17
C ALA A 189 4.51 -6.00 1.24
N MET A 190 5.66 -5.92 0.54
CA MET A 190 6.41 -4.66 0.41
C MET A 190 5.68 -3.65 -0.49
N LEU A 191 5.03 -4.13 -1.57
CA LEU A 191 4.24 -3.27 -2.45
C LEU A 191 2.98 -2.73 -1.74
N ASP A 192 2.36 -3.51 -0.86
CA ASP A 192 1.25 -3.08 -0.01
C ASP A 192 1.69 -1.94 0.92
N VAL A 193 2.84 -2.06 1.62
CA VAL A 193 3.42 -0.97 2.44
C VAL A 193 3.58 0.32 1.62
N ILE A 194 4.15 0.23 0.41
CA ILE A 194 4.34 1.38 -0.48
C ILE A 194 2.99 2.00 -0.90
N ASN A 195 1.99 1.17 -1.20
CA ASN A 195 0.69 1.63 -1.68
C ASN A 195 -0.19 2.23 -0.58
N GLU A 196 -0.15 1.68 0.64
CA GLU A 196 -0.83 2.27 1.80
C GLU A 196 -0.23 3.64 2.16
N LEU A 197 1.10 3.80 2.10
CA LEU A 197 1.76 5.11 2.27
C LEU A 197 1.33 6.11 1.17
N ARG A 198 1.23 5.67 -0.09
CA ARG A 198 0.71 6.51 -1.19
C ARG A 198 -0.76 6.90 -0.98
N ALA A 199 -1.61 5.95 -0.56
CA ALA A 199 -3.03 6.20 -0.29
C ALA A 199 -3.23 7.20 0.86
N ALA A 200 -2.34 7.16 1.85
CA ALA A 200 -2.26 8.10 2.96
C ALA A 200 -1.63 9.46 2.62
N GLY A 201 -1.28 9.71 1.35
CA GLY A 201 -0.77 10.99 0.88
C GLY A 201 0.73 11.20 1.07
N ALA A 202 1.55 10.13 1.08
CA ALA A 202 3.00 10.27 1.05
C ALA A 202 3.46 10.95 -0.25
N GLU A 203 4.18 12.07 -0.11
CA GLU A 203 4.64 12.92 -1.21
C GLU A 203 6.02 12.47 -1.75
N ALA A 204 6.80 11.78 -0.92
CA ALA A 204 8.07 11.13 -1.29
C ALA A 204 8.25 9.86 -0.47
N ILE A 205 8.65 8.75 -1.11
CA ILE A 205 8.91 7.46 -0.46
C ILE A 205 10.28 6.92 -0.89
N GLU A 206 11.03 6.33 0.04
CA GLU A 206 12.29 5.63 -0.20
C GLU A 206 12.33 4.31 0.57
N VAL A 207 12.80 3.24 -0.09
CA VAL A 207 12.91 1.89 0.48
C VAL A 207 14.38 1.48 0.55
N ASN A 208 14.83 1.11 1.75
CA ASN A 208 16.23 0.91 2.09
C ASN A 208 16.48 -0.45 2.75
N ASP A 209 17.69 -0.97 2.56
CA ASP A 209 18.33 -1.91 3.50
C ASP A 209 19.62 -1.29 4.09
N ALA A 210 20.45 -2.11 4.74
CA ALA A 210 21.73 -1.69 5.31
C ALA A 210 22.82 -1.29 4.27
N ARG A 211 22.56 -1.40 2.96
CA ARG A 211 23.57 -1.22 1.89
C ARG A 211 23.06 -0.42 0.69
N GLN A 212 21.76 -0.45 0.41
CA GLN A 212 21.15 0.09 -0.79
C GLN A 212 19.86 0.82 -0.47
N SER A 213 19.61 1.89 -1.22
CA SER A 213 18.41 2.73 -1.13
C SER A 213 17.74 2.88 -2.48
N VAL A 214 16.41 2.96 -2.51
CA VAL A 214 15.62 3.15 -3.75
C VAL A 214 14.57 4.23 -3.54
N ARG A 215 14.65 5.30 -4.33
CA ARG A 215 13.60 6.33 -4.41
C ARG A 215 12.42 5.79 -5.20
N VAL A 216 11.27 5.63 -4.56
CA VAL A 216 10.04 5.14 -5.19
C VAL A 216 9.48 6.21 -6.12
N GLY A 217 9.28 5.85 -7.39
CA GLY A 217 8.59 6.62 -8.42
C GLY A 217 7.25 6.00 -8.80
N VAL A 218 6.60 6.54 -9.84
CA VAL A 218 5.30 6.01 -10.32
C VAL A 218 5.42 4.68 -11.06
N ASP A 219 6.60 4.38 -11.64
CA ASP A 219 6.88 3.14 -12.36
C ASP A 219 7.65 2.09 -11.52
N THR A 220 7.85 2.35 -10.23
CA THR A 220 8.57 1.45 -9.33
C THR A 220 7.90 0.08 -9.21
N TRP A 221 8.71 -0.96 -9.33
CA TRP A 221 8.29 -2.37 -9.20
C TRP A 221 9.08 -3.09 -8.11
N VAL A 222 8.44 -4.08 -7.50
CA VAL A 222 9.05 -5.00 -6.53
C VAL A 222 8.92 -6.43 -7.07
N ALA A 223 10.00 -7.21 -7.00
CA ALA A 223 10.04 -8.62 -7.38
C ALA A 223 11.03 -9.39 -6.50
N GLY A 224 11.27 -10.67 -6.82
CA GLY A 224 12.24 -11.52 -6.12
C GLY A 224 11.55 -12.49 -5.16
N VAL A 225 12.20 -12.78 -4.04
CA VAL A 225 11.74 -13.74 -3.03
C VAL A 225 11.98 -13.18 -1.62
N PRO A 226 11.28 -13.68 -0.58
CA PRO A 226 11.55 -13.27 0.79
C PRO A 226 13.03 -13.35 1.18
N GLY A 227 13.50 -12.31 1.88
CA GLY A 227 14.93 -12.10 2.21
C GLY A 227 15.79 -11.47 1.10
N SER A 228 15.28 -11.40 -0.13
CA SER A 228 16.00 -10.88 -1.31
C SER A 228 15.02 -10.21 -2.28
N LEU A 229 14.47 -9.07 -1.85
CA LEU A 229 13.52 -8.27 -2.63
C LEU A 229 14.27 -7.37 -3.61
N THR A 230 13.91 -7.41 -4.89
CA THR A 230 14.45 -6.48 -5.89
C THR A 230 13.46 -5.35 -6.12
N VAL A 231 13.88 -4.12 -5.81
CA VAL A 231 13.13 -2.87 -6.04
C VAL A 231 13.92 -2.05 -7.06
N ASP A 232 13.32 -1.72 -8.22
CA ASP A 232 13.95 -0.96 -9.32
C ASP A 232 15.43 -1.32 -9.57
N ASN A 233 15.68 -2.59 -9.88
CA ASN A 233 16.99 -3.17 -10.17
C ASN A 233 18.01 -3.20 -8.99
N LYS A 234 17.64 -2.79 -7.78
CA LYS A 234 18.45 -2.96 -6.55
C LYS A 234 17.90 -4.09 -5.70
N THR A 235 18.76 -4.96 -5.16
CA THR A 235 18.35 -6.12 -4.36
C THR A 235 18.63 -5.87 -2.89
N LEU A 236 17.54 -5.73 -2.13
CA LEU A 236 17.50 -5.41 -0.71
C LEU A 236 17.30 -6.68 0.11
N SER A 237 17.95 -6.74 1.28
CA SER A 237 17.77 -7.79 2.29
C SER A 237 17.29 -7.21 3.63
N PRO A 238 16.60 -7.99 4.48
CA PRO A 238 16.09 -7.45 5.74
C PRO A 238 17.22 -7.17 6.76
N PRO A 239 17.01 -6.26 7.73
CA PRO A 239 15.80 -5.47 7.94
C PRO A 239 15.62 -4.36 6.90
N TYR A 240 14.36 -4.10 6.53
CA TYR A 240 14.01 -3.03 5.59
C TYR A 240 13.60 -1.77 6.35
N SER A 241 13.84 -0.60 5.75
CA SER A 241 13.36 0.69 6.23
C SER A 241 12.67 1.44 5.10
N VAL A 242 11.42 1.84 5.30
CA VAL A 242 10.66 2.66 4.34
C VAL A 242 10.47 4.06 4.94
N LEU A 243 11.08 5.06 4.32
CA LEU A 243 10.97 6.46 4.70
C LEU A 243 9.87 7.10 3.84
N ALA A 244 8.93 7.80 4.46
CA ALA A 244 7.86 8.50 3.75
C ALA A 244 7.64 9.91 4.31
N ILE A 245 7.65 10.92 3.44
CA ILE A 245 7.32 12.32 3.78
C ILE A 245 5.82 12.55 3.50
N GLY A 246 5.13 13.19 4.44
CA GLY A 246 3.69 13.49 4.40
C GLY A 246 3.17 13.85 5.78
N ASP A 247 1.87 13.73 6.03
CA ASP A 247 1.29 13.96 7.37
C ASP A 247 1.58 12.76 8.31
N PRO A 248 2.39 12.90 9.38
CA PRO A 248 2.82 11.75 10.18
C PRO A 248 1.69 10.96 10.84
N PRO A 249 0.64 11.60 11.43
CA PRO A 249 -0.51 10.88 11.95
C PRO A 249 -1.27 10.09 10.89
N THR A 250 -1.50 10.67 9.70
CA THR A 250 -2.22 10.00 8.60
C THR A 250 -1.42 8.81 8.05
N LEU A 251 -0.10 9.00 7.82
CA LEU A 251 0.79 7.92 7.37
C LEU A 251 0.86 6.78 8.39
N ALA A 252 0.99 7.11 9.69
CA ALA A 252 1.03 6.10 10.74
C ALA A 252 -0.32 5.40 10.94
N ALA A 253 -1.44 6.09 10.77
CA ALA A 253 -2.77 5.49 10.84
C ALA A 253 -2.99 4.46 9.72
N ALA A 254 -2.56 4.76 8.48
CA ALA A 254 -2.70 3.86 7.34
C ALA A 254 -1.92 2.55 7.50
N MET A 255 -0.71 2.61 8.07
CA MET A 255 0.07 1.41 8.41
C MET A 255 -0.67 0.46 9.36
N ASN A 256 -1.49 1.00 10.27
CA ASN A 256 -2.22 0.25 11.30
C ASN A 256 -3.64 -0.15 10.88
N ILE A 257 -4.00 -0.07 9.58
CA ILE A 257 -5.32 -0.50 9.10
C ILE A 257 -5.44 -2.04 9.22
N PRO A 258 -6.47 -2.57 9.91
CA PRO A 258 -6.65 -4.00 10.08
C PRO A 258 -6.77 -4.76 8.75
N GLY A 259 -6.03 -5.86 8.61
CA GLY A 259 -5.93 -6.64 7.38
C GLY A 259 -5.01 -6.04 6.30
N GLY A 260 -4.43 -4.86 6.53
CA GLY A 260 -3.53 -4.17 5.61
C GLY A 260 -2.07 -4.61 5.72
N ALA A 261 -1.16 -3.64 5.52
CA ALA A 261 0.28 -3.86 5.47
C ALA A 261 0.85 -4.48 6.76
N GLU A 262 0.58 -3.92 7.94
CA GLU A 262 1.16 -4.41 9.21
C GLU A 262 0.76 -5.87 9.51
N ASP A 263 -0.51 -6.21 9.34
CA ASP A 263 -1.01 -7.57 9.57
C ASP A 263 -0.43 -8.58 8.57
N SER A 264 -0.16 -8.14 7.34
CA SER A 264 0.49 -8.98 6.33
C SER A 264 1.96 -9.24 6.65
N ILE A 265 2.68 -8.27 7.22
CA ILE A 265 4.05 -8.45 7.75
C ILE A 265 4.04 -9.34 9.01
N LYS A 266 3.14 -9.11 9.96
CA LYS A 266 3.02 -9.93 11.20
C LYS A 266 2.71 -11.40 10.89
N ARG A 267 1.85 -11.66 9.91
CA ARG A 267 1.39 -12.99 9.49
C ARG A 267 2.52 -13.90 8.99
N VAL A 268 3.64 -13.33 8.52
CA VAL A 268 4.83 -14.09 8.10
C VAL A 268 5.92 -14.17 9.18
N GLY A 269 5.64 -13.72 10.41
CA GLY A 269 6.58 -13.76 11.54
C GLY A 269 7.57 -12.58 11.60
N ALA A 270 7.46 -11.63 10.67
CA ALA A 270 8.20 -10.37 10.70
C ALA A 270 7.54 -9.36 11.66
N ARG A 271 8.30 -8.35 12.09
CA ARG A 271 7.84 -7.26 12.97
C ARG A 271 7.98 -5.93 12.26
N MET A 272 6.87 -5.20 12.15
CA MET A 272 6.86 -3.82 11.67
C MET A 272 6.80 -2.85 12.85
N SER A 273 7.42 -1.68 12.71
CA SER A 273 7.23 -0.57 13.64
C SER A 273 7.24 0.74 12.86
N VAL A 274 6.48 1.72 13.33
CA VAL A 274 6.31 3.02 12.66
C VAL A 274 6.72 4.13 13.61
N GLN A 275 7.72 4.91 13.22
CA GLN A 275 8.20 6.07 13.95
C GLN A 275 7.79 7.35 13.22
N GLN A 276 6.93 8.16 13.82
CA GLN A 276 6.61 9.51 13.33
C GLN A 276 7.77 10.47 13.64
N ALA A 277 8.05 11.41 12.73
CA ALA A 277 9.06 12.45 12.93
C ALA A 277 8.67 13.76 12.23
N ASP A 278 8.99 14.90 12.87
CA ASP A 278 8.83 16.23 12.28
C ASP A 278 9.77 16.49 11.09
N ARG A 279 10.80 15.65 10.95
CA ARG A 279 11.79 15.70 9.87
C ARG A 279 12.25 14.30 9.47
N VAL A 280 11.79 13.85 8.31
CA VAL A 280 12.30 12.72 7.53
C VAL A 280 13.03 13.28 6.31
N GLU A 281 14.18 12.70 5.96
CA GLU A 281 14.96 13.07 4.79
C GLU A 281 14.97 11.90 3.80
N VAL A 282 14.55 12.17 2.56
CA VAL A 282 14.53 11.23 1.44
C VAL A 282 15.57 11.69 0.44
N ALA A 283 16.81 11.27 0.66
CA ALA A 283 17.98 11.74 -0.09
C ALA A 283 18.22 10.99 -1.41
N THR A 284 17.66 9.79 -1.57
CA THR A 284 17.87 8.99 -2.79
C THR A 284 17.15 9.62 -3.98
N LEU A 285 17.83 9.57 -5.13
CA LEU A 285 17.36 10.11 -6.40
C LEU A 285 16.96 8.98 -7.34
N ARG A 286 16.00 9.24 -8.21
CA ARG A 286 15.71 8.38 -9.36
C ARG A 286 16.72 8.60 -10.48
N GLN A 287 17.00 7.54 -11.23
CA GLN A 287 17.74 7.60 -12.48
C GLN A 287 16.76 7.40 -13.64
N PRO A 288 16.27 8.48 -14.30
CA PRO A 288 15.37 8.34 -15.44
C PRO A 288 16.09 7.63 -16.59
N LYS A 289 15.38 6.69 -17.24
CA LYS A 289 15.90 6.02 -18.44
C LYS A 289 15.85 7.00 -19.62
N PRO A 290 16.93 7.15 -20.41
CA PRO A 290 16.93 8.07 -21.55
C PRO A 290 15.85 7.68 -22.56
N HIS A 291 14.98 8.63 -22.91
CA HIS A 291 13.94 8.44 -23.91
C HIS A 291 14.54 8.38 -25.31
N GLN A 292 14.15 7.38 -26.11
CA GLN A 292 14.62 7.22 -27.49
C GLN A 292 13.79 8.00 -28.51
N TYR A 293 12.52 8.28 -28.18
CA TYR A 293 11.53 8.85 -29.10
C TYR A 293 10.82 10.10 -28.54
N ALA A 294 10.49 10.10 -27.24
CA ALA A 294 9.85 11.23 -26.60
C ALA A 294 10.82 12.41 -26.45
N GLN A 295 10.36 13.60 -26.78
CA GLN A 295 11.04 14.88 -26.62
C GLN A 295 10.08 15.86 -25.93
N PRO A 296 10.59 16.87 -25.21
CA PRO A 296 9.74 17.91 -24.62
C PRO A 296 9.07 18.75 -25.71
N VAL A 297 7.98 19.41 -25.32
CA VAL A 297 7.35 20.44 -26.13
C VAL A 297 8.08 21.75 -25.86
N LYS A 298 8.64 22.37 -26.91
CA LYS A 298 9.30 23.68 -26.85
C LYS A 298 8.31 24.83 -26.64
#